data_AF-A0A9X2HTR7-F1
#
_entry.id   AF-A0A9X2HTR7-F1
#
_cell.length_a   1.000
_cell.length_b   1.000
_cell.length_c   1.000
_cell.angle_alpha   90.00
_cell.angle_beta   90.00
_cell.angle_gamma   90.00
#
_symmetry.space_group_name_H-M   'P 1'
#
loop_
_entity.id
_entity.type
_entity.pdbx_description
1 polymer ?
#
loop_
_entity_poly.entity_id
_entity_poly.type
_entity_poly.pdbx_seq_one_letter_code
_entity_poly.pdbx_strand_id
1 'polypeptide(L)'
;MAKRYWAQLIEMDEEVEAASIPGASDHESAADAIVTDFVGAMGGAITSGAVRVWVEGGASKTYDWSAEFELPEDSGLDDDEDIEVEGEIVLTERMG
;
A
#
# COMPACT_ATOMS: atom_id res chain seq x y z
N MET A 1 -9.26 23.60 -5.24
CA MET A 1 -9.99 22.48 -4.61
C MET A 1 -9.03 21.31 -4.55
N ALA A 2 -8.95 20.59 -3.43
CA ALA A 2 -8.16 19.37 -3.35
C ALA A 2 -8.75 18.32 -4.29
N LYS A 3 -7.90 17.63 -5.06
CA LYS A 3 -8.35 16.52 -5.92
C LYS A 3 -8.70 15.34 -5.03
N ARG A 4 -9.79 14.63 -5.35
CA ARG A 4 -10.11 13.35 -4.72
C ARG A 4 -9.43 12.23 -5.47
N TYR A 5 -8.78 11.35 -4.71
CA TYR A 5 -8.16 10.13 -5.20
C TYR A 5 -8.87 8.95 -4.61
N TRP A 6 -8.96 7.89 -5.41
CA TRP A 6 -9.45 6.59 -4.98
C TRP A 6 -8.51 5.51 -5.47
N ALA A 7 -8.44 4.40 -4.73
CA ALA A 7 -7.75 3.22 -5.24
C ALA A 7 -8.45 1.91 -4.91
N GLN A 8 -8.01 0.85 -5.59
CA GLN A 8 -8.47 -0.52 -5.45
C GLN A 8 -7.29 -1.48 -5.59
N LEU A 9 -7.20 -2.46 -4.69
CA LEU A 9 -6.27 -3.58 -4.81
C LEU A 9 -6.79 -4.58 -5.87
N ILE A 10 -5.96 -4.93 -6.84
CA ILE A 10 -6.35 -5.73 -8.02
C ILE A 10 -6.26 -7.24 -7.75
N GLU A 11 -5.40 -7.68 -6.83
CA GLU A 11 -5.12 -9.12 -6.62
C GLU A 11 -6.07 -9.81 -5.63
N MET A 12 -7.02 -9.07 -5.07
CA MET A 12 -8.11 -9.67 -4.32
C MET A 12 -9.19 -10.01 -5.34
N ASP A 13 -9.53 -11.29 -5.52
CA ASP A 13 -10.68 -11.79 -6.31
C ASP A 13 -12.05 -11.30 -5.77
N GLU A 14 -12.06 -10.19 -5.04
CA GLU A 14 -13.15 -9.61 -4.30
C GLU A 14 -13.41 -8.19 -4.83
N GLU A 15 -14.68 -7.79 -4.97
CA GLU A 15 -15.04 -6.41 -5.29
C GLU A 15 -14.65 -5.50 -4.11
N VAL A 16 -13.45 -4.91 -4.19
CA VAL A 16 -12.98 -3.98 -3.16
C VAL A 16 -13.57 -2.59 -3.39
N GLU A 17 -14.09 -1.98 -2.32
CA GLU A 17 -14.66 -0.63 -2.36
C GLU A 17 -13.59 0.44 -2.59
N ALA A 18 -13.92 1.41 -3.44
CA ALA A 18 -13.07 2.56 -3.69
C ALA A 18 -12.97 3.45 -2.44
N ALA A 19 -11.77 3.58 -1.85
CA ALA A 19 -11.54 4.45 -0.69
C ALA A 19 -11.12 5.86 -1.12
N SER A 20 -11.68 6.93 -0.53
CA SER A 20 -11.19 8.30 -0.75
C SER A 20 -9.98 8.56 0.12
N ILE A 21 -8.91 9.15 -0.45
CA ILE A 21 -7.63 9.34 0.27
C ILE A 21 -7.39 10.82 0.58
N PRO A 22 -7.57 11.26 1.84
CA PRO A 22 -7.27 12.62 2.25
C PRO A 22 -5.75 12.85 2.24
N GLY A 23 -5.30 13.98 1.69
CA GLY A 23 -3.89 14.38 1.73
C GLY A 23 -3.02 13.88 0.58
N ALA A 24 -3.51 12.95 -0.25
CA ALA A 24 -2.81 12.54 -1.46
C ALA A 24 -2.63 13.73 -2.43
N SER A 25 -1.41 13.90 -2.94
CA SER A 25 -1.05 14.95 -3.91
C SER A 25 -1.17 14.47 -5.36
N ASP A 26 -1.00 13.18 -5.58
CA ASP A 26 -0.84 12.52 -6.88
C ASP A 26 -1.24 11.03 -6.79
N HIS A 27 -1.13 10.31 -7.90
CA HIS A 27 -1.46 8.88 -7.95
C HIS A 27 -0.55 8.01 -7.10
N GLU A 28 0.72 8.36 -6.95
CA GLU A 28 1.71 7.55 -6.25
C GLU A 28 1.52 7.64 -4.74
N SER A 29 1.40 8.84 -4.20
CA SER A 29 1.05 9.11 -2.80
C SER A 29 -0.29 8.48 -2.39
N ALA A 30 -1.25 8.44 -3.31
CA ALA A 30 -2.51 7.71 -3.12
C ALA A 30 -2.30 6.18 -3.08
N ALA A 31 -1.48 5.63 -3.97
CA ALA A 31 -1.16 4.21 -3.97
C ALA A 31 -0.44 3.81 -2.67
N ASP A 32 0.58 4.57 -2.29
CA ASP A 32 1.40 4.37 -1.10
C ASP A 32 0.57 4.32 0.19
N ALA A 33 -0.31 5.32 0.38
CA ALA A 33 -1.16 5.39 1.56
C ALA A 33 -2.09 4.17 1.70
N ILE A 34 -2.70 3.71 0.61
CA ILE A 34 -3.60 2.55 0.64
C ILE A 34 -2.84 1.24 0.84
N VAL A 35 -1.71 1.07 0.15
CA VAL A 35 -0.91 -0.16 0.28
C VAL A 35 -0.33 -0.24 1.69
N THR A 36 0.13 0.87 2.27
CA THR A 36 0.62 0.93 3.66
C THR A 36 -0.45 0.53 4.67
N ASP A 37 -1.64 1.10 4.56
CA ASP A 37 -2.76 0.75 5.44
C ASP A 37 -3.17 -0.72 5.31
N PHE A 38 -3.23 -1.23 4.07
CA PHE A 38 -3.55 -2.62 3.78
C PHE A 38 -2.51 -3.60 4.34
N VAL A 39 -1.22 -3.36 4.06
CA VAL A 39 -0.12 -4.21 4.51
C VAL A 39 -0.04 -4.22 6.04
N GLY A 40 -0.23 -3.06 6.68
CA GLY A 40 -0.32 -2.94 8.13
C GLY A 40 -1.51 -3.72 8.72
N ALA A 41 -2.69 -3.60 8.12
CA ALA A 41 -3.89 -4.34 8.54
C ALA A 41 -3.74 -5.87 8.38
N MET A 42 -2.99 -6.32 7.36
CA MET A 42 -2.71 -7.72 7.11
C MET A 42 -1.52 -8.27 7.93
N GLY A 43 -0.85 -7.43 8.72
CA GLY A 43 0.32 -7.84 9.51
C GLY A 43 1.46 -8.41 8.66
N GLY A 44 1.62 -7.91 7.43
CA GLY A 44 2.65 -8.41 6.51
C GLY A 44 2.38 -9.81 5.90
N ALA A 45 1.18 -10.38 6.09
CA ALA A 45 0.83 -11.67 5.49
C ALA A 45 0.82 -11.66 3.95
N ILE A 46 0.61 -10.48 3.35
CA ILE A 46 0.68 -10.25 1.91
C ILE A 46 1.78 -9.23 1.66
N THR A 47 2.79 -9.64 0.91
CA THR A 47 4.00 -8.85 0.67
C THR A 47 4.09 -8.32 -0.76
N SER A 48 3.08 -8.56 -1.60
CA SER A 48 3.04 -8.04 -2.96
C SER A 48 1.63 -8.02 -3.53
N GLY A 49 1.41 -7.16 -4.51
CA GLY A 49 0.18 -7.14 -5.29
C GLY A 49 0.18 -6.00 -6.30
N ALA A 50 -1.02 -5.60 -6.72
CA ALA A 50 -1.19 -4.43 -7.56
C ALA A 50 -2.32 -3.54 -7.02
N VAL A 51 -2.16 -2.24 -7.19
CA VAL A 51 -3.13 -1.22 -6.80
C VAL A 51 -3.42 -0.33 -8.00
N ARG A 52 -4.70 -0.08 -8.28
CA ARG A 52 -5.12 0.87 -9.29
C ARG A 52 -5.68 2.11 -8.62
N VAL A 53 -5.18 3.27 -9.02
CA VAL A 53 -5.52 4.58 -8.48
C VAL A 53 -6.20 5.42 -9.54
N TRP A 54 -7.29 6.11 -9.22
CA TRP A 54 -7.97 7.07 -10.09
C TRP A 54 -8.18 8.40 -9.39
N VAL A 55 -8.19 9.46 -10.20
CA VAL A 55 -8.37 10.85 -9.75
C VAL A 55 -9.67 11.42 -10.30
N GLU A 56 -10.32 12.29 -9.53
CA GLU A 56 -11.58 12.91 -9.93
C GLU A 56 -11.44 13.65 -11.26
N GLY A 57 -12.23 13.23 -12.26
CA GLY A 57 -12.21 13.81 -13.60
C GLY A 57 -10.94 13.52 -14.41
N GLY A 58 -10.12 12.53 -14.03
CA GLY A 58 -8.88 12.17 -14.72
C GLY A 58 -8.71 10.69 -15.02
N ALA A 59 -7.49 10.31 -15.41
CA ALA A 59 -7.15 8.95 -15.78
C ALA A 59 -6.79 8.09 -14.55
N SER A 60 -6.96 6.77 -14.69
CA SER A 60 -6.46 5.78 -13.74
C SER A 60 -5.02 5.38 -14.05
N LYS A 61 -4.22 5.14 -13.02
CA LYS A 61 -2.89 4.51 -13.08
C LYS A 61 -2.89 3.22 -12.28
N THR A 62 -2.04 2.27 -12.66
CA THR A 62 -1.86 1.01 -11.92
C THR A 62 -0.41 0.91 -11.46
N TYR A 63 -0.21 0.49 -10.22
CA TYR A 63 1.10 0.27 -9.62
C TYR A 63 1.17 -1.17 -9.15
N ASP A 64 2.23 -1.87 -9.54
CA ASP A 64 2.69 -3.05 -8.81
C ASP A 64 3.32 -2.60 -7.51
N TRP A 65 3.08 -3.34 -6.44
CA TRP A 65 3.65 -3.05 -5.14
C TRP A 65 4.25 -4.29 -4.51
N SER A 66 5.30 -4.09 -3.72
CA SER A 66 5.88 -5.09 -2.84
C SER A 66 6.24 -4.46 -1.50
N ALA A 67 6.05 -5.22 -0.42
CA ALA A 67 6.49 -4.86 0.92
C ALA A 67 7.70 -5.73 1.29
N GLU A 68 8.79 -5.08 1.64
CA GLU A 68 10.00 -5.71 2.15
C GLU A 68 10.08 -5.46 3.65
N PHE A 69 10.25 -6.53 4.43
CA PHE A 69 10.29 -6.48 5.87
C PHE A 69 11.66 -6.94 6.34
N GLU A 70 12.38 -6.07 7.05
CA GLU A 70 13.65 -6.42 7.65
C GLU A 70 13.45 -6.68 9.15
N LEU A 71 13.75 -7.92 9.55
CA LEU A 71 13.83 -8.26 10.97
C LEU A 71 15.09 -7.61 11.54
N PRO A 72 15.00 -6.87 12.66
CA PRO A 72 16.19 -6.30 13.29
C PRO A 72 17.15 -7.43 13.70
N GLU A 73 18.40 -7.37 13.22
CA GLU A 73 19.43 -8.39 13.46
C GLU A 73 19.75 -8.62 14.96
N ASP A 74 19.32 -7.70 15.82
CA ASP A 74 19.60 -7.66 17.26
C ASP A 74 18.33 -7.80 18.13
N SER A 75 17.26 -8.42 17.60
CA SER A 75 16.15 -8.88 18.44
C SER A 75 16.65 -10.05 19.32
N GLY A 76 17.45 -9.72 20.33
CA GLY A 76 17.79 -10.62 21.41
C GLY A 76 16.48 -11.18 21.94
N LEU A 77 16.27 -12.47 21.71
CA LEU A 77 15.04 -13.21 22.02
C LEU A 77 14.81 -13.25 23.53
N ASP A 78 14.38 -12.14 24.12
CA ASP A 78 13.55 -12.16 25.32
C ASP A 78 12.11 -12.22 24.82
N ASP A 79 11.47 -13.37 25.07
CA ASP A 79 10.19 -13.86 24.49
C ASP A 79 8.95 -12.99 24.81
N ASP A 80 9.12 -11.78 25.37
CA ASP A 80 8.05 -10.95 25.96
C ASP A 80 7.92 -9.53 25.36
N GLU A 81 8.75 -9.14 24.38
CA GLU A 81 8.62 -7.84 23.68
C GLU A 81 8.10 -8.00 22.25
N ASP A 82 7.03 -7.27 21.91
CA ASP A 82 6.51 -7.15 20.55
C ASP A 82 7.61 -6.55 19.65
N ILE A 83 8.17 -7.37 18.74
CA ILE A 83 9.23 -6.93 17.82
C ILE A 83 8.61 -6.01 16.76
N GLU A 84 8.99 -4.73 16.78
CA GLU A 84 8.69 -3.80 15.69
C GLU A 84 9.55 -4.15 14.47
N VAL A 85 8.88 -4.41 13.34
CA VAL A 85 9.52 -4.73 12.05
C VAL A 85 9.45 -3.49 11.17
N GLU A 86 10.60 -3.02 10.68
CA GLU A 86 10.62 -1.96 9.67
C GLU A 86 10.22 -2.54 8.31
N GLY A 87 9.18 -1.97 7.71
CA GLY A 87 8.67 -2.36 6.39
C GLY A 87 8.83 -1.22 5.39
N GLU A 88 9.43 -1.50 4.23
CA GLU A 88 9.48 -0.59 3.09
C GLU A 88 8.48 -1.03 2.02
N ILE A 89 7.69 -0.09 1.50
CA ILE A 89 6.77 -0.33 0.38
C ILE A 89 7.39 0.22 -0.89
N VAL A 90 7.59 -0.66 -1.86
CA VAL A 90 8.11 -0.32 -3.19
C VAL A 90 6.95 -0.29 -4.17
N LEU A 91 6.78 0.83 -4.87
CA LEU A 91 5.77 1.02 -5.91
C LEU A 91 6.42 1.09 -7.29
N THR A 92 5.89 0.34 -8.25
CA THR A 92 6.31 0.37 -9.65
C THR A 92 5.10 0.63 -10.54
N GLU A 93 5.07 1.76 -11.26
CA GLU A 93 3.98 2.05 -12.19
C GLU A 93 3.97 1.03 -13.35
N ARG A 94 2.83 0.37 -13.57
CA ARG A 94 2.61 -0.44 -14.77
C ARG A 94 2.44 0.48 -15.98
N MET A 95 3.45 0.52 -16.83
CA MET A 95 3.38 1.16 -18.14
C MET A 95 2.48 0.30 -19.04
N GLY A 96 1.22 0.72 -19.18
CA GLY A 96 0.22 0.13 -20.08
C GLY A 96 0.34 0.63 -21.51
#